data_AF-A0A1G0LFB8-F1
#
_entry.id   AF-A0A1G0LFB8-F1
#
_cell.length_a   1.000
_cell.length_b   1.000
_cell.length_c   1.000
_cell.angle_alpha   90.00
_cell.angle_beta   90.00
_cell.angle_gamma   90.00
#
_symmetry.space_group_name_H-M   'P 1'
#
loop_
_entity.id
_entity.type
_entity.pdbx_description
1 polymer ?
#
loop_
_entity_poly.entity_id
_entity_poly.type
_entity_poly.pdbx_seq_one_letter_code
_entity_poly.pdbx_strand_id
1 'polypeptide(L)'
;MSMKNIIPFLLILLACAACSMAPERPFTKEQLYKTGIYTYFTINDSPESVLAAINKEGEVVLDARYRNRPIWLKILGKQDGLAITTVER
;
A
#
# COMPACT_ATOMS: atom_id res chain seq x y z
N MET A 1 -42.05 -0.74 -9.46
CA MET A 1 -40.85 -1.61 -9.60
C MET A 1 -41.09 -2.84 -8.73
N SER A 2 -41.23 -4.02 -9.33
CA SER A 2 -41.65 -5.24 -8.62
C SER A 2 -40.62 -5.67 -7.57
N MET A 3 -41.06 -6.04 -6.34
CA MET A 3 -40.18 -6.43 -5.21
C MET A 3 -39.16 -7.52 -5.58
N LYS A 4 -39.46 -8.38 -6.57
CA LYS A 4 -38.56 -9.43 -7.07
C LYS A 4 -37.28 -8.90 -7.73
N ASN A 5 -37.28 -7.67 -8.25
CA ASN A 5 -36.12 -7.09 -8.93
C ASN A 5 -35.20 -6.30 -7.99
N ILE A 6 -35.60 -6.10 -6.72
CA ILE A 6 -34.84 -5.32 -5.73
C ILE A 6 -33.71 -6.17 -5.11
N ILE A 7 -33.96 -7.45 -4.89
CA ILE A 7 -33.00 -8.40 -4.30
C ILE A 7 -31.70 -8.54 -5.13
N PRO A 8 -31.74 -8.79 -6.46
CA PRO A 8 -30.51 -8.90 -7.24
C PRO A 8 -29.76 -7.57 -7.34
N PHE A 9 -30.48 -6.44 -7.35
CA PHE A 9 -29.89 -5.11 -7.38
C PHE A 9 -29.13 -4.79 -6.09
N LEU A 10 -29.69 -5.17 -4.93
CA LEU A 10 -29.03 -5.02 -3.62
C LEU A 10 -27.78 -5.89 -3.50
N LEU A 11 -27.79 -7.10 -4.08
CA LEU A 11 -26.64 -8.01 -4.06
C LEU A 11 -25.45 -7.46 -4.87
N ILE A 12 -25.72 -6.83 -6.01
CA ILE A 12 -24.71 -6.19 -6.86
C ILE A 12 -24.09 -4.98 -6.16
N LEU A 13 -24.89 -4.18 -5.45
CA LEU A 13 -24.43 -3.03 -4.67
C LEU A 13 -23.49 -3.42 -3.52
N LEU A 14 -23.76 -4.53 -2.83
CA LEU A 14 -22.87 -5.02 -1.75
C LEU A 14 -21.52 -5.52 -2.29
N ALA A 15 -21.48 -6.11 -3.48
CA ALA A 15 -20.25 -6.63 -4.06
C ALA A 15 -19.24 -5.54 -4.44
N CYS A 16 -19.71 -4.33 -4.78
CA CYS A 16 -18.84 -3.22 -5.19
C CYS A 16 -18.17 -2.48 -4.02
N ALA A 17 -18.57 -2.72 -2.77
CA ALA A 17 -18.00 -2.04 -1.60
C ALA A 17 -16.69 -2.66 -1.07
N ALA A 18 -16.27 -3.83 -1.61
CA ALA A 18 -15.14 -4.60 -1.08
C ALA A 18 -13.79 -4.31 -1.77
N CYS A 19 -13.78 -3.55 -2.87
CA CYS A 19 -12.56 -3.28 -3.64
C CYS A 19 -12.01 -1.90 -3.27
N SER A 20 -10.80 -1.85 -2.70
CA SER A 20 -10.08 -0.64 -2.31
C SER A 20 -10.35 -0.14 -0.88
N MET A 21 -10.27 -1.05 0.10
CA MET A 21 -10.20 -0.62 1.49
C MET A 21 -8.75 -0.26 1.81
N ALA A 22 -8.51 1.04 2.02
CA ALA A 22 -7.32 1.55 2.68
C ALA A 22 -7.11 0.82 4.02
N PRO A 23 -5.87 0.78 4.56
CA PRO A 23 -5.61 0.13 5.84
C PRO A 23 -6.53 0.68 6.94
N GLU A 24 -7.03 -0.21 7.81
CA GLU A 24 -7.95 0.15 8.91
C GLU A 24 -7.40 1.27 9.81
N ARG A 25 -6.07 1.34 9.93
CA ARG A 25 -5.37 2.42 10.61
C ARG A 25 -4.24 2.92 9.72
N PRO A 26 -4.06 4.24 9.58
CA PRO A 26 -2.93 4.77 8.84
C PRO A 26 -1.63 4.35 9.52
N PHE A 27 -0.67 3.92 8.72
CA PHE A 27 0.70 3.72 9.14
C PHE A 27 1.32 5.05 9.55
N THR A 28 2.24 5.00 10.51
CA THR A 28 2.98 6.16 11.02
C THR A 28 4.41 6.21 10.48
N LYS A 29 5.05 7.38 10.61
CA LYS A 29 6.46 7.56 10.25
C LYS A 29 7.35 6.63 11.06
N GLU A 30 7.04 6.40 12.34
CA GLU A 30 7.82 5.51 13.21
C GLU A 30 7.76 4.07 12.70
N GLN A 31 6.61 3.60 12.22
CA GLN A 31 6.49 2.28 11.59
C GLN A 31 7.31 2.19 10.31
N LEU A 32 7.28 3.25 9.48
CA LEU A 32 8.10 3.33 8.27
C LEU A 32 9.60 3.29 8.59
N TYR A 33 10.06 4.09 9.56
CA TYR A 33 11.47 4.12 9.95
C TYR A 33 11.94 2.81 10.58
N LYS A 34 11.07 2.09 11.32
CA LYS A 34 11.37 0.76 11.86
C LYS A 34 11.71 -0.28 10.79
N THR A 35 11.25 -0.09 9.55
CA THR A 35 11.63 -0.98 8.43
C THR A 35 13.10 -0.84 8.02
N GLY A 36 13.74 0.29 8.35
CA GLY A 36 15.11 0.60 7.95
C GLY A 36 15.31 0.89 6.46
N ILE A 37 14.24 1.04 5.66
CA ILE A 37 14.38 1.21 4.20
C ILE A 37 15.26 2.41 3.81
N TYR A 38 15.17 3.52 4.54
CA TYR A 38 16.01 4.71 4.31
C TYR A 38 17.44 4.56 4.83
N THR A 39 17.71 3.52 5.63
CA THR A 39 19.05 3.13 6.06
C THR A 39 19.71 2.21 5.05
N TYR A 40 18.96 1.27 4.48
CA TYR A 40 19.50 0.22 3.60
C TYR A 40 19.49 0.61 2.11
N PHE A 41 18.59 1.50 1.70
CA PHE A 41 18.39 1.86 0.30
C PHE A 41 18.49 3.37 0.10
N THR A 42 19.03 3.75 -1.06
CA THR A 42 18.90 5.12 -1.55
C THR A 42 17.55 5.23 -2.24
N ILE A 43 16.63 5.97 -1.62
CA ILE A 43 15.25 6.20 -2.10
C ILE A 43 15.12 7.70 -2.39
N ASN A 44 14.57 8.05 -3.55
CA ASN A 44 14.42 9.46 -3.95
C ASN A 44 13.17 10.11 -3.32
N ASP A 45 12.13 9.32 -3.07
CA ASP A 45 10.90 9.78 -2.44
C ASP A 45 11.08 10.09 -0.95
N SER A 46 10.46 11.19 -0.49
CA SER A 46 10.48 11.54 0.92
C SER A 46 9.66 10.56 1.77
N PRO A 47 10.00 10.38 3.06
CA PRO A 47 9.22 9.54 3.97
C PRO A 47 7.73 9.90 4.02
N GLU A 48 7.41 11.19 3.91
CA GLU A 48 6.04 11.70 3.87
C GLU A 48 5.31 11.25 2.60
N SER A 49 5.96 11.32 1.44
CA SER A 49 5.41 10.89 0.16
C SER A 49 5.11 9.38 0.18
N VAL A 50 6.08 8.59 0.64
CA VAL A 50 5.94 7.14 0.77
C VAL A 50 4.80 6.79 1.73
N LEU A 51 4.74 7.44 2.89
CA LEU A 51 3.70 7.19 3.88
C LEU A 51 2.31 7.57 3.36
N ALA A 52 2.19 8.70 2.66
CA ALA A 52 0.94 9.14 2.05
C ALA A 52 0.44 8.13 0.99
N ALA A 53 1.35 7.63 0.15
CA ALA A 53 1.02 6.62 -0.86
C ALA A 53 0.53 5.32 -0.21
N ILE A 54 1.25 4.78 0.77
CA ILE A 54 0.87 3.52 1.45
C ILE A 54 -0.47 3.67 2.18
N ASN A 55 -0.70 4.80 2.86
CA ASN A 55 -1.95 5.02 3.59
C ASN A 55 -3.16 5.24 2.67
N LYS A 56 -2.93 5.70 1.45
CA LYS A 56 -3.99 5.92 0.47
C LYS A 56 -4.29 4.67 -0.36
N GLU A 57 -3.25 4.00 -0.84
CA GLU A 57 -3.35 2.93 -1.84
C GLU A 57 -3.09 1.53 -1.25
N GLY A 58 -2.65 1.44 0.01
CA GLY A 58 -2.28 0.19 0.67
C GLY A 58 -0.90 -0.35 0.29
N GLU A 59 -0.31 0.11 -0.81
CA GLU A 59 1.02 -0.26 -1.26
C GLU A 59 1.71 0.86 -2.06
N VAL A 60 3.02 0.75 -2.22
CA VAL A 60 3.79 1.62 -3.11
C VAL A 60 5.00 0.87 -3.67
N VAL A 61 5.36 1.17 -4.91
CA VAL A 61 6.60 0.70 -5.55
C VAL A 61 7.50 1.91 -5.78
N LEU A 62 8.73 1.83 -5.29
CA LEU A 62 9.70 2.93 -5.31
C LEU A 62 10.89 2.56 -6.21
N ASP A 63 11.40 3.57 -6.93
CA ASP A 63 12.71 3.49 -7.58
C ASP A 63 13.77 3.71 -6.50
N ALA A 64 14.63 2.71 -6.30
CA ALA A 64 15.63 2.72 -5.24
C ALA A 64 16.97 2.13 -5.72
N ARG A 65 18.02 2.36 -4.94
CA ARG A 65 19.33 1.73 -5.15
C ARG A 65 19.79 0.96 -3.92
N TYR A 66 20.33 -0.23 -4.14
CA TYR A 66 21.05 -1.02 -3.13
C TYR A 66 22.49 -1.21 -3.57
N ARG A 67 23.46 -0.68 -2.81
CA ARG A 67 24.90 -0.77 -3.15
C ARG A 67 25.18 -0.39 -4.62
N ASN A 68 24.67 0.77 -5.05
CA ASN A 68 24.73 1.31 -6.42
C ASN A 68 23.96 0.56 -7.51
N ARG A 69 23.30 -0.56 -7.22
CA ARG A 69 22.45 -1.27 -8.19
C ARG A 69 21.00 -0.75 -8.15
N PRO A 70 20.40 -0.42 -9.30
CA PRO A 70 19.00 -0.02 -9.35
C PRO A 70 18.11 -1.22 -9.04
N ILE A 71 17.08 -1.00 -8.22
CA ILE A 71 16.09 -2.00 -7.82
C ILE A 71 14.70 -1.36 -7.77
N TRP A 72 13.68 -2.21 -7.85
CA TRP A 72 12.33 -1.86 -7.43
C TRP A 72 12.13 -2.26 -5.97
N LEU A 73 11.71 -1.33 -5.14
CA LEU A 73 11.36 -1.58 -3.75
C LEU A 73 9.83 -1.51 -3.60
N LYS A 74 9.19 -2.65 -3.40
CA LYS A 74 7.76 -2.74 -3.10
C LYS A 74 7.54 -2.72 -1.59
N ILE A 75 6.65 -1.83 -1.15
CA ILE A 75 6.18 -1.74 0.24
C ILE A 75 4.69 -2.05 0.23
N LEU A 76 4.28 -3.04 1.00
CA LEU A 76 2.88 -3.43 1.17
C LEU A 76 2.46 -3.21 2.63
N GLY A 77 1.40 -2.43 2.82
CA GLY A 77 0.74 -2.26 4.10
C GLY A 77 -0.07 -3.50 4.46
N LYS A 78 0.24 -4.09 5.61
CA LYS A 78 -0.48 -5.22 6.20
C LYS A 78 -1.00 -4.86 7.59
N GLN A 79 -1.94 -5.65 8.11
CA GLN A 79 -2.47 -5.46 9.46
C GLN A 79 -1.39 -5.51 10.55
N ASP A 80 -0.33 -6.30 10.34
CA ASP A 80 0.79 -6.49 11.26
C ASP A 80 1.96 -5.52 11.05
N GLY A 81 1.95 -4.71 9.97
CA GLY A 81 3.00 -3.74 9.69
C GLY A 81 3.27 -3.54 8.20
N LEU A 82 4.51 -3.18 7.87
CA LEU A 82 4.94 -2.93 6.48
C LEU A 82 5.81 -4.09 6.01
N ALA A 83 5.38 -4.74 4.93
CA ALA A 83 6.16 -5.79 4.27
C ALA A 83 6.98 -5.20 3.13
N ILE A 84 8.28 -5.52 3.10
CA ILE A 84 9.24 -5.00 2.12
C ILE A 84 9.66 -6.12 1.18
N THR A 85 9.66 -5.85 -0.12
CA THR A 85 10.14 -6.78 -1.15
C THR A 85 10.97 -6.03 -2.17
N THR A 86 12.11 -6.59 -2.53
CA THR A 86 13.01 -6.04 -3.55
C THR A 86 12.94 -6.88 -4.80
N VAL A 87 12.91 -6.23 -5.96
CA VAL A 87 12.98 -6.88 -7.28
C VAL A 87 14.10 -6.23 -8.07
N GLU A 88 14.93 -7.03 -8.74
CA GLU A 88 15.90 -6.50 -9.70
C GLU A 88 15.16 -5.84 -10.86
N ARG A 89 15.75 -4.77 -11.41
CA ARG A 89 15.10 -3.98 -12.45
C ARG A 89 15.24 -4.61 -13.82
#